data_AF-A0AAW9ZLJ0-F1
#
_entry.id   AF-A0AAW9ZLJ0-F1
#
_cell.length_a   1.000
_cell.length_b   1.000
_cell.length_c   1.000
_cell.angle_alpha   90.00
_cell.angle_beta   90.00
_cell.angle_gamma   90.00
#
_symmetry.space_group_name_H-M   'P 1'
#
loop_
_entity.id
_entity.type
_entity.pdbx_description
1 polymer ?
#
loop_
_entity_poly.entity_id
_entity_poly.type
_entity_poly.pdbx_seq_one_letter_code
_entity_poly.pdbx_strand_id
1 'polypeptide(L)'
;MSKLDKMRKYLEQAIEINMQSLEEIKQQPQNQIDFMGGVREWYRCTGCSNYYKEIVQAIKLAEYKYPDSDSVWEKAERIKDEIVREKLSWIAL
;
A
#
# COMPACT_ATOMS: atom_id res chain seq x y z
N MET A 1 0.15 0.20 22.87
CA MET A 1 0.20 0.31 21.40
C MET A 1 -0.36 1.67 21.02
N SER A 2 0.45 2.50 20.36
CA SER A 2 0.06 3.85 19.93
C SER A 2 -1.02 3.79 18.83
N LYS A 3 -1.66 4.93 18.50
CA LYS A 3 -2.61 4.99 17.37
C LYS A 3 -1.93 4.67 16.04
N LEU A 4 -0.68 5.12 15.88
CA LEU A 4 0.14 4.80 14.71
C LEU A 4 0.43 3.31 14.64
N ASP A 5 0.79 2.68 15.77
CA ASP A 5 1.08 1.25 15.82
C ASP A 5 -0.17 0.42 15.50
N LYS A 6 -1.35 0.81 16.03
CA LYS A 6 -2.64 0.17 15.72
C LYS A 6 -2.92 0.22 14.21
N MET A 7 -2.73 1.39 13.61
CA MET A 7 -2.93 1.63 12.19
C MET A 7 -1.97 0.78 11.34
N ARG A 8 -0.66 0.82 11.65
CA ARG A 8 0.36 0.03 10.96
C ARG A 8 0.08 -1.47 11.06
N LYS A 9 -0.19 -1.97 12.27
CA LYS A 9 -0.50 -3.39 12.49
C LYS A 9 -1.69 -3.86 11.67
N TYR A 10 -2.76 -3.07 11.58
CA TYR A 10 -3.91 -3.43 10.75
C TYR A 10 -3.55 -3.45 9.26
N LEU A 11 -2.87 -2.40 8.77
CA LEU A 11 -2.47 -2.30 7.37
C LEU A 11 -1.50 -3.42 6.96
N GLU A 12 -0.57 -3.80 7.83
CA GLU A 12 0.36 -4.92 7.59
C GLU A 12 -0.39 -6.25 7.39
N GLN A 13 -1.51 -6.45 8.10
CA GLN A 13 -2.36 -7.64 7.99
C GLN A 13 -3.32 -7.57 6.79
N ALA A 14 -3.84 -6.38 6.49
CA ALA A 14 -4.87 -6.21 5.46
C ALA A 14 -4.29 -6.08 4.04
N ILE A 15 -3.11 -5.47 3.89
CA ILE A 15 -2.47 -5.28 2.59
C ILE A 15 -1.88 -6.61 2.14
N GLU A 16 -2.41 -7.18 1.07
CA GLU A 16 -1.87 -8.36 0.42
C GLU A 16 -1.34 -8.02 -0.97
N ILE A 17 -0.21 -8.62 -1.32
CA ILE A 17 0.35 -8.47 -2.67
C ILE A 17 -0.28 -9.54 -3.56
N ASN A 18 -1.01 -9.10 -4.59
CA ASN A 18 -1.58 -9.96 -5.60
C ASN A 18 -0.49 -10.40 -6.57
N MET A 19 0.04 -11.60 -6.33
CA MET A 19 1.08 -12.21 -7.18
C MET A 19 0.63 -12.41 -8.62
N GLN A 20 -0.66 -12.67 -8.87
CA GLN A 20 -1.17 -12.82 -10.24
C GLN A 20 -1.06 -11.49 -10.99
N SER A 21 -1.49 -10.39 -10.38
CA SER A 21 -1.35 -9.07 -10.99
C SER A 21 0.12 -8.67 -11.19
N LEU A 22 1.04 -9.09 -10.31
CA LEU A 22 2.48 -8.90 -10.54
C LEU A 22 2.97 -9.63 -11.80
N GLU A 23 2.55 -10.87 -12.01
CA GLU A 23 2.91 -11.63 -13.22
C GLU A 23 2.29 -11.03 -14.49
N GLU A 24 1.07 -10.52 -14.42
CA GLU A 24 0.43 -9.80 -15.53
C GLU A 24 1.21 -8.52 -15.90
N ILE A 25 1.81 -7.84 -14.92
CA ILE A 25 2.63 -6.64 -15.16
C ILE A 25 3.95 -6.99 -15.82
N LYS A 26 4.58 -8.10 -15.43
CA LYS A 26 5.82 -8.57 -16.06
C LYS A 26 5.66 -8.86 -17.55
N GLN A 27 4.43 -9.07 -18.01
CA GLN A 27 4.10 -9.28 -19.42
C GLN A 27 3.87 -7.97 -20.21
N GLN A 28 3.83 -6.81 -19.53
CA GLN A 28 3.70 -5.51 -20.19
C GLN A 28 4.97 -5.15 -20.97
N PRO A 29 4.88 -4.26 -21.98
CA PRO A 29 6.05 -3.81 -22.72
C PRO A 29 7.11 -3.15 -21.81
N GLN A 30 8.37 -3.56 -21.97
CA GLN A 30 9.48 -3.12 -21.11
C GLN A 30 9.62 -1.59 -21.05
N ASN A 31 9.39 -0.89 -22.17
CA ASN A 31 9.46 0.57 -22.22
C ASN A 31 8.40 1.27 -21.33
N GLN A 32 7.22 0.67 -21.13
CA GLN A 32 6.20 1.20 -20.22
C GLN A 32 6.59 0.94 -18.77
N ILE A 33 7.14 -0.23 -18.50
CA ILE A 33 7.65 -0.62 -17.18
C ILE A 33 8.79 0.33 -16.76
N ASP A 34 9.75 0.57 -17.65
CA ASP A 34 10.91 1.44 -17.39
C ASP A 34 10.50 2.89 -17.16
N PHE A 35 9.57 3.42 -17.98
CA PHE A 35 9.03 4.78 -17.80
C PHE A 35 8.41 4.99 -16.42
N MET A 36 7.83 3.94 -15.84
CA MET A 36 7.18 3.97 -14.53
C MET A 36 8.09 3.53 -13.38
N GLY A 37 9.39 3.31 -13.62
CA GLY A 37 10.36 2.98 -12.58
C GLY A 37 10.45 1.49 -12.22
N GLY A 38 9.98 0.60 -13.10
CA GLY A 38 10.04 -0.86 -12.93
C GLY A 38 8.73 -1.48 -12.45
N VAL A 39 8.68 -2.83 -12.46
CA VAL A 39 7.49 -3.63 -12.11
C VAL A 39 6.95 -3.27 -10.72
N ARG A 40 7.85 -3.05 -9.75
CA ARG A 40 7.49 -2.69 -8.37
C ARG A 40 6.76 -1.37 -8.29
N GLU A 41 7.29 -0.34 -8.94
CA GLU A 41 6.69 0.99 -8.90
C GLU A 41 5.40 1.05 -9.70
N TRP A 42 5.34 0.36 -10.84
CA TRP A 42 4.11 0.20 -11.59
C TRP A 42 3.02 -0.43 -10.71
N TYR A 43 3.30 -1.58 -10.09
CA TYR A 43 2.33 -2.27 -9.23
C TYR A 43 1.88 -1.41 -8.05
N ARG A 44 2.80 -0.71 -7.39
CA ARG A 44 2.47 0.18 -6.27
C ARG A 44 1.45 1.26 -6.70
N CYS A 45 1.56 1.76 -7.92
CA CYS A 45 0.67 2.81 -8.44
C CYS A 45 -0.71 2.30 -8.89
N THR A 46 -0.82 1.05 -9.34
CA THR A 46 -2.00 0.58 -10.09
C THR A 46 -2.65 -0.70 -9.53
N GLY A 47 -1.88 -1.55 -8.85
CA GLY A 47 -2.24 -2.94 -8.59
C GLY A 47 -2.42 -3.29 -7.11
N CYS A 48 -2.17 -2.34 -6.20
CA CYS A 48 -2.35 -2.62 -4.79
C CYS A 48 -3.84 -2.67 -4.38
N SER A 49 -4.12 -3.51 -3.38
CA SER A 49 -5.44 -3.71 -2.77
C SER A 49 -6.19 -2.40 -2.47
N ASN A 50 -7.53 -2.47 -2.43
CA ASN A 50 -8.44 -1.31 -2.40
C ASN A 50 -7.97 -0.21 -1.43
N TYR A 51 -7.28 0.78 -2.01
CA TYR A 51 -6.47 1.78 -1.29
C TYR A 51 -7.27 2.50 -0.23
N TYR A 52 -8.43 2.99 -0.66
CA TYR A 52 -9.38 3.72 0.15
C TYR A 52 -9.98 2.88 1.28
N LYS A 53 -10.47 1.66 0.98
CA LYS A 53 -11.17 0.83 1.97
C LYS A 53 -10.28 0.48 3.16
N GLU A 54 -9.03 0.13 2.89
CA GLU A 54 -8.08 -0.26 3.95
C GLU A 54 -7.66 0.92 4.82
N ILE A 55 -7.43 2.08 4.22
CA ILE A 55 -7.09 3.30 4.97
C ILE A 55 -8.22 3.71 5.91
N VAL A 56 -9.46 3.73 5.41
CA VAL A 56 -10.64 4.08 6.23
C VAL A 56 -10.77 3.15 7.44
N GLN A 57 -10.59 1.84 7.25
CA GLN A 57 -10.66 0.89 8.36
C GLN A 57 -9.49 1.02 9.33
N ALA A 58 -8.27 1.26 8.82
CA ALA A 58 -7.09 1.47 9.65
C ALA A 58 -7.24 2.70 10.56
N ILE A 59 -7.74 3.82 10.00
CA ILE A 59 -8.02 5.04 10.74
C ILE A 59 -9.10 4.81 11.81
N LYS A 60 -10.18 4.11 11.45
CA LYS A 60 -11.28 3.79 12.37
C LYS A 60 -10.79 2.96 13.57
N LEU A 61 -9.99 1.93 13.32
CA LEU A 61 -9.45 1.04 14.36
C LEU A 61 -8.37 1.71 15.24
N ALA A 62 -7.68 2.72 14.71
CA ALA A 62 -6.72 3.50 15.46
C ALA A 62 -7.36 4.52 16.42
N GLU A 63 -8.68 4.74 16.32
CA GLU A 63 -9.48 5.57 17.24
C GLU A 63 -8.95 7.01 17.34
N TYR A 64 -8.61 7.63 16.20
CA TYR A 64 -8.25 9.04 16.15
C TYR A 64 -9.44 9.92 16.56
N LYS A 65 -9.16 11.04 17.26
CA LYS A 65 -10.20 12.00 17.68
C LYS A 65 -10.86 12.68 16.47
N TYR A 66 -10.07 12.91 15.43
CA TYR A 66 -10.49 13.51 14.16
C TYR A 66 -10.06 12.57 13.03
N PRO A 67 -10.82 11.49 12.76
CA PRO A 67 -10.46 10.47 11.77
C PRO A 67 -10.39 11.04 10.35
N ASP A 68 -11.21 12.05 10.05
CA ASP A 68 -11.29 12.66 8.71
C ASP A 68 -10.28 13.79 8.49
N SER A 69 -9.34 14.02 9.43
CA SER A 69 -8.34 15.07 9.24
C SER A 69 -7.28 14.68 8.22
N ASP A 70 -6.87 15.64 7.38
CA ASP A 70 -5.83 15.46 6.37
C ASP A 70 -4.55 14.85 6.97
N SER A 71 -4.14 15.33 8.16
CA SER A 71 -2.96 14.79 8.85
C SER A 71 -3.07 13.30 9.19
N VAL A 72 -4.27 12.80 9.50
CA VAL A 72 -4.49 11.38 9.78
C VAL A 72 -4.50 10.58 8.48
N TRP A 73 -5.11 11.12 7.43
CA TRP A 73 -5.09 10.54 6.09
C TRP A 73 -3.67 10.42 5.54
N GLU A 74 -2.89 11.50 5.51
CA GLU A 74 -1.50 11.51 5.05
C GLU A 74 -0.64 10.48 5.79
N LYS A 75 -0.85 10.30 7.11
CA LYS A 75 -0.15 9.28 7.90
C LYS A 75 -0.54 7.87 7.47
N ALA A 76 -1.83 7.63 7.23
CA ALA A 76 -2.31 6.32 6.79
C ALA A 76 -1.80 5.97 5.39
N GLU A 77 -1.83 6.94 4.47
CA GLU A 77 -1.30 6.82 3.11
C GLU A 77 0.19 6.50 3.12
N ARG A 78 0.97 7.23 3.91
CA ARG A 78 2.42 7.00 4.04
C ARG A 78 2.72 5.61 4.61
N ILE A 79 2.04 5.20 5.69
CA ILE A 79 2.26 3.87 6.28
C ILE A 79 1.88 2.77 5.28
N LYS A 80 0.79 2.95 4.54
CA LYS A 80 0.40 2.01 3.49
C LYS A 80 1.48 1.92 2.41
N ASP A 81 2.00 3.05 1.92
CA ASP A 81 3.06 3.09 0.90
C ASP A 81 4.32 2.35 1.38
N GLU A 82 4.75 2.62 2.62
CA GLU A 82 5.87 1.93 3.27
C GLU A 82 5.66 0.41 3.30
N ILE A 83 4.49 -0.06 3.76
CA ILE A 83 4.19 -1.49 3.83
C ILE A 83 4.19 -2.14 2.45
N VAL A 84 3.62 -1.48 1.44
CA VAL A 84 3.61 -2.00 0.07
C VAL A 84 5.02 -2.14 -0.47
N ARG A 85 5.87 -1.12 -0.26
CA ARG A 85 7.29 -1.16 -0.66
C ARG A 85 8.05 -2.25 0.07
N GLU A 86 7.86 -2.37 1.38
CA GLU A 86 8.45 -3.44 2.19
C GLU A 86 8.05 -4.81 1.61
N LYS A 87 6.75 -5.08 1.45
CA LYS A 87 6.26 -6.36 0.91
C LYS A 87 6.78 -6.66 -0.49
N LEU A 88 6.82 -5.68 -1.39
CA LEU A 88 7.38 -5.86 -2.74
C LEU A 88 8.89 -6.08 -2.73
N SER A 89 9.62 -5.51 -1.76
CA SER A 89 11.08 -5.68 -1.66
C SER A 89 11.49 -7.12 -1.35
N TRP A 90 10.65 -7.86 -0.61
CA TRP A 90 10.85 -9.28 -0.30
C TRP A 90 10.58 -10.20 -1.49
N ILE A 91 9.97 -9.69 -2.56
CA ILE A 91 9.67 -10.47 -3.76
C ILE A 91 10.82 -10.24 -4.74
N ALA A 92 11.48 -11.33 -5.14
CA ALA A 92 12.41 -11.31 -6.26
C ALA A 92 11.60 -11.01 -7.54
N LEU A 93 11.62 -9.74 -7.96
CA LEU A 93 10.89 -9.23 -9.12
C LEU A 93 11.87 -8.92 -10.23
#